data_AF-A0A7S4HHL5-F1
#
_entry.id   AF-A0A7S4HHL5-F1
#
_cell.length_a   1.000
_cell.length_b   1.000
_cell.length_c   1.000
_cell.angle_alpha   90.00
_cell.angle_beta   90.00
_cell.angle_gamma   90.00
#
_symmetry.space_group_name_H-M   'P 1'
#
loop_
_entity.id
_entity.type
_entity.pdbx_description
1 polymer ?
#
loop_
_entity_poly.entity_id
_entity_poly.type
_entity_poly.pdbx_seq_one_letter_code
_entity_poly.pdbx_strand_id
1 'polypeptide(L)'
;SRLVSSVTVYNEFLKQRPDLLSTLYELTALDTRGSGGTDYVWVNPVRYSNGVLRTFWHEAYFQSALSLPSGPSQTSEQREAHELYSSILSREELWLDMELEAGDIQLISNHIVLHSRTAFEDYSKEEDEALGMDRRRHLLRLWLSTEPADKISQRILKETSRLQVLFWFLHSKLRNIF
;
A
#
# COMPACT_ATOMS: atom_id res chain seq x y z
N SER A 1 14.92 1.50 -8.17
CA SER A 1 13.66 0.93 -7.68
C SER A 1 13.99 0.00 -6.52
N ARG A 2 13.19 -0.02 -5.46
CA ARG A 2 13.38 -0.91 -4.32
C ARG A 2 12.17 -1.79 -4.14
N LEU A 3 12.37 -3.09 -4.04
CA LEU A 3 11.31 -4.09 -3.89
C LEU A 3 11.50 -4.91 -2.61
N VAL A 4 10.40 -5.31 -1.99
CA VAL A 4 10.37 -6.21 -0.84
C VAL A 4 9.21 -7.19 -0.99
N SER A 5 9.43 -8.47 -0.66
CA SER A 5 8.36 -9.48 -0.62
C SER A 5 7.48 -9.24 0.61
N SER A 6 6.20 -8.92 0.42
CA SER A 6 5.25 -8.75 1.53
C SER A 6 5.01 -10.07 2.28
N VAL A 7 5.18 -11.20 1.60
CA VAL A 7 5.09 -12.55 2.20
C VAL A 7 6.26 -12.78 3.15
N THR A 8 7.47 -12.35 2.77
CA THR A 8 8.65 -12.45 3.65
C THR A 8 8.46 -11.57 4.88
N VAL A 9 7.99 -10.33 4.70
CA VAL A 9 7.70 -9.42 5.82
C VAL A 9 6.65 -10.02 6.76
N TYR A 10 5.58 -10.61 6.22
CA TYR A 10 4.55 -11.29 7.01
C TYR A 10 5.13 -12.46 7.82
N ASN A 11 6.01 -13.27 7.22
CA ASN A 11 6.63 -14.41 7.91
C ASN A 11 7.58 -13.94 9.02
N GLU A 12 8.37 -12.89 8.77
CA GLU A 12 9.23 -12.28 9.79
C GLU A 12 8.42 -11.65 10.93
N PHE A 13 7.27 -11.06 10.61
CA PHE A 13 6.33 -10.55 11.61
C PHE A 13 5.79 -11.70 12.48
N LEU A 14 5.30 -12.76 11.84
CA LEU A 14 4.75 -13.94 12.51
C LEU A 14 5.75 -14.60 13.46
N LYS A 15 7.03 -14.66 13.09
CA LYS A 15 8.09 -15.21 13.96
C LYS A 15 8.32 -14.37 15.22
N GLN A 16 8.20 -13.05 15.11
CA GLN A 16 8.55 -12.11 16.19
C GLN A 16 7.38 -11.85 17.13
N ARG A 17 6.19 -11.58 16.59
CA ARG A 17 4.99 -11.23 17.36
C ARG A 17 3.74 -11.92 16.81
N PRO A 18 3.65 -13.26 16.97
CA PRO A 18 2.48 -14.02 16.54
C PRO A 18 1.20 -13.56 17.27
N ASP A 19 1.33 -13.01 18.48
CA ASP A 19 0.25 -12.42 19.27
C ASP A 19 -0.39 -11.19 18.60
N LEU A 20 0.37 -10.42 17.81
CA LEU A 20 -0.13 -9.24 17.11
C LEU A 20 -0.64 -9.55 15.69
N LEU A 21 -0.48 -10.77 15.20
CA LEU A 21 -0.71 -11.11 13.80
C LEU A 21 -2.14 -10.78 13.32
N SER A 22 -3.14 -10.96 14.20
CA SER A 22 -4.54 -10.69 13.87
C SER A 22 -4.78 -9.23 13.51
N THR A 23 -4.01 -8.30 14.06
CA THR A 23 -4.18 -6.86 13.81
C THR A 23 -3.91 -6.49 12.35
N LEU A 24 -3.02 -7.23 11.66
CA LEU A 24 -2.73 -7.01 10.24
C LEU A 24 -3.96 -7.26 9.33
N TYR A 25 -4.94 -8.04 9.81
CA TYR A 25 -6.16 -8.37 9.09
C TYR A 25 -7.32 -7.39 9.37
N GLU A 26 -7.17 -6.51 10.35
CA GLU A 26 -8.19 -5.54 10.75
C GLU A 26 -8.35 -4.43 9.70
N LEU A 27 -9.37 -3.58 9.91
CA LEU A 27 -9.57 -2.40 9.08
C LEU A 27 -8.57 -1.31 9.46
N THR A 28 -7.94 -0.71 8.45
CA THR A 28 -7.01 0.40 8.58
C THR A 28 -7.50 1.54 7.71
N ALA A 29 -7.45 2.77 8.24
CA ALA A 29 -7.80 3.94 7.46
C ALA A 29 -6.69 4.25 6.45
N LEU A 30 -7.09 4.38 5.18
CA LEU A 30 -6.26 4.83 4.08
C LEU A 30 -6.69 6.25 3.71
N ASP A 31 -5.81 7.21 3.92
CA ASP A 31 -6.01 8.61 3.49
C ASP A 31 -6.32 8.67 1.98
N THR A 32 -7.38 9.36 1.57
CA THR A 32 -7.69 9.51 0.14
C THR A 32 -6.92 10.65 -0.52
N ARG A 33 -6.30 11.50 0.30
CA ARG A 33 -5.70 12.79 -0.07
C ARG A 33 -6.66 13.68 -0.85
N GLY A 34 -7.92 13.71 -0.40
CA GLY A 34 -9.00 14.51 -1.00
C GLY A 34 -9.70 13.84 -2.19
N SER A 35 -9.28 12.63 -2.58
CA SER A 35 -9.93 11.90 -3.67
C SER A 35 -11.32 11.42 -3.27
N GLY A 36 -12.32 11.65 -4.12
CA GLY A 36 -13.68 11.15 -3.88
C GLY A 36 -14.48 11.88 -2.80
N GLY A 37 -13.95 12.98 -2.23
CA GLY A 37 -14.68 13.81 -1.26
C GLY A 37 -14.93 13.14 0.09
N THR A 38 -14.01 12.28 0.52
CA THR A 38 -13.93 11.72 1.88
C THR A 38 -12.48 11.76 2.32
N ASP A 39 -12.20 11.97 3.60
CA ASP A 39 -10.84 12.14 4.11
C ASP A 39 -10.03 10.84 4.08
N TYR A 40 -10.68 9.71 4.38
CA TYR A 40 -10.07 8.37 4.35
C TYR A 40 -11.12 7.30 4.04
N VAL A 41 -10.65 6.13 3.61
CA VAL A 41 -11.46 4.92 3.42
C VAL A 41 -10.91 3.77 4.24
N TRP A 42 -11.80 2.88 4.70
CA TRP A 42 -11.38 1.67 5.41
C TRP A 42 -10.97 0.58 4.44
N VAL A 43 -9.77 0.06 4.62
CA VAL A 43 -9.21 -1.05 3.84
C VAL A 43 -8.69 -2.13 4.77
N ASN A 44 -8.50 -3.34 4.25
CA ASN A 44 -7.81 -4.39 4.98
C ASN A 44 -6.42 -4.59 4.38
N PRO A 45 -5.35 -4.29 5.14
CA PRO A 45 -4.00 -4.35 4.61
C PRO A 45 -3.57 -5.76 4.27
N VAL A 46 -4.05 -6.77 4.99
CA VAL A 46 -3.72 -8.17 4.76
C VAL A 46 -4.98 -9.02 4.58
N ARG A 47 -4.93 -9.90 3.59
CA ARG A 47 -5.94 -10.92 3.31
C ARG A 47 -5.27 -12.25 3.07
N TYR A 48 -5.82 -13.31 3.66
CA TYR A 48 -5.38 -14.67 3.41
C TYR A 48 -6.59 -15.53 3.06
N SER A 49 -6.51 -16.24 1.93
CA SER A 49 -7.59 -17.12 1.49
C SER A 49 -7.03 -18.18 0.55
N ASN A 50 -7.48 -19.43 0.74
CA ASN A 50 -7.10 -20.58 -0.09
C ASN A 50 -5.57 -20.75 -0.24
N GLY A 51 -4.82 -20.62 0.87
CA GLY A 51 -3.36 -20.75 0.83
C GLY A 51 -2.60 -19.52 0.32
N VAL A 52 -3.30 -18.45 -0.08
CA VAL A 52 -2.68 -17.28 -0.74
C VAL A 52 -2.82 -16.04 0.13
N LEU A 53 -1.68 -15.47 0.50
CA LEU A 53 -1.57 -14.16 1.12
C LEU A 53 -1.66 -13.06 0.04
N ARG A 54 -2.41 -12.01 0.32
CA ARG A 54 -2.42 -10.77 -0.44
C ARG A 54 -2.27 -9.60 0.52
N THR A 55 -1.45 -8.66 0.11
CA THR A 55 -1.13 -7.47 0.88
C THR A 55 -1.52 -6.22 0.08
N PHE A 56 -1.98 -5.21 0.80
CA PHE A 56 -2.24 -3.86 0.34
C PHE A 56 -1.68 -2.93 1.43
N TRP A 57 -0.38 -2.65 1.38
CA TRP A 57 0.32 -1.91 2.43
C TRP A 57 0.77 -0.55 1.92
N HIS A 58 0.21 0.52 2.51
CA HIS A 58 0.49 1.91 2.15
C HIS A 58 0.80 2.71 3.41
N GLU A 59 1.96 2.45 4.01
CA GLU A 59 2.36 3.00 5.31
C GLU A 59 2.17 4.52 5.42
N ALA A 60 2.69 5.29 4.45
CA ALA A 60 2.57 6.75 4.47
C ALA A 60 1.11 7.24 4.44
N TYR A 61 0.20 6.48 3.82
CA TYR A 61 -1.23 6.81 3.77
C TYR A 61 -1.96 6.37 5.03
N PHE A 62 -1.53 5.28 5.66
CA PHE A 62 -2.05 4.87 6.96
C PHE A 62 -1.67 5.89 8.04
N GLN A 63 -0.41 6.33 8.05
CA GLN A 63 0.08 7.33 9.00
C GLN A 63 -0.56 8.70 8.78
N SER A 64 -0.70 9.15 7.53
CA SER A 64 -1.36 10.43 7.26
C SER A 64 -2.83 10.41 7.66
N ALA A 65 -3.54 9.29 7.48
CA ALA A 65 -4.94 9.15 7.91
C ALA A 65 -5.12 9.38 9.42
N LEU A 66 -4.18 8.90 10.25
CA LEU A 66 -4.20 9.10 11.70
C LEU A 66 -3.94 10.56 12.11
N SER A 67 -3.30 11.34 11.24
CA SER A 67 -2.95 12.74 11.49
C SER A 67 -4.03 13.72 11.03
N LEU A 68 -5.06 13.24 10.32
CA LEU A 68 -6.18 14.07 9.89
C LEU A 68 -7.01 14.51 11.09
N PRO A 69 -7.59 15.73 11.08
CA PRO A 69 -8.51 16.15 12.14
C PRO A 69 -9.70 15.19 12.34
N SER A 70 -10.15 14.55 11.26
CA SER A 70 -11.22 13.55 11.23
C SER A 70 -10.71 12.10 11.38
N GLY A 71 -9.39 11.91 11.49
CA GLY A 71 -8.72 10.62 11.51
C GLY A 71 -9.19 9.70 12.64
N PRO A 72 -9.12 8.38 12.48
CA PRO A 72 -9.51 7.45 13.53
C PRO A 72 -8.45 7.38 14.64
N SER A 73 -8.85 6.92 15.82
CA SER A 73 -7.91 6.44 16.82
C SER A 73 -7.31 5.09 16.40
N GLN A 74 -6.11 4.81 16.91
CA GLN A 74 -5.41 3.54 16.73
C GLN A 74 -5.15 2.93 18.10
N THR A 75 -5.38 1.62 18.25
CA THR A 75 -5.07 0.93 19.51
C THR A 75 -3.56 0.78 19.71
N SER A 76 -3.14 0.44 20.93
CA SER A 76 -1.73 0.12 21.23
C SER A 76 -1.21 -1.01 20.36
N GLU A 77 -1.99 -2.06 20.19
CA GLU A 77 -1.63 -3.27 19.45
C GLU A 77 -1.50 -2.98 17.95
N GLN A 78 -2.41 -2.17 17.40
CA GLN A 78 -2.33 -1.75 16.00
C GLN A 78 -1.11 -0.87 15.75
N ARG A 79 -0.78 0.03 16.67
CA ARG A 79 0.42 0.87 16.58
C ARG A 79 1.68 0.01 16.60
N GLU A 80 1.78 -0.87 17.59
CA GLU A 80 2.92 -1.77 17.74
C GLU A 80 3.09 -2.69 16.52
N ALA A 81 1.98 -3.18 15.95
CA ALA A 81 2.01 -3.97 14.72
C ALA A 81 2.49 -3.15 13.52
N HIS A 82 2.02 -1.90 13.36
CA HIS A 82 2.49 -1.03 12.27
C HIS A 82 3.99 -0.70 12.41
N GLU A 83 4.44 -0.41 13.62
CA GLU A 83 5.86 -0.13 13.92
C GLU A 83 6.74 -1.37 13.68
N LEU A 84 6.31 -2.56 14.10
CA LEU A 84 7.03 -3.80 13.82
C LEU A 84 7.08 -4.06 12.31
N TYR A 85 5.96 -3.93 11.60
CA TYR A 85 5.91 -4.13 10.15
C TYR A 85 6.89 -3.16 9.44
N SER A 86 6.89 -1.88 9.84
CA SER A 86 7.83 -0.86 9.35
C SER A 86 9.28 -1.23 9.63
N SER A 87 9.57 -1.70 10.85
CA SER A 87 10.93 -2.12 11.24
C SER A 87 11.44 -3.33 10.47
N ILE A 88 10.55 -4.19 9.99
CA ILE A 88 10.92 -5.32 9.12
C ILE A 88 11.14 -4.81 7.70
N LEU A 89 10.30 -3.89 7.21
CA LEU A 89 10.50 -3.27 5.91
C LEU A 89 11.80 -2.47 5.81
N SER A 90 12.34 -1.98 6.91
CA SER A 90 13.60 -1.23 6.93
C SER A 90 14.86 -2.11 6.93
N ARG A 91 14.71 -3.44 6.97
CA ARG A 91 15.83 -4.40 6.96
C ARG A 91 16.44 -4.50 5.58
N GLU A 92 17.68 -4.06 5.44
CA GLU A 92 18.37 -3.98 4.15
C GLU A 92 18.54 -5.34 3.48
N GLU A 93 18.71 -6.40 4.28
CA GLU A 93 18.84 -7.77 3.81
C GLU A 93 17.58 -8.33 3.13
N LEU A 94 16.43 -7.65 3.28
CA LEU A 94 15.17 -8.03 2.64
C LEU A 94 14.91 -7.26 1.34
N TRP A 95 15.77 -6.29 1.00
CA TRP A 95 15.58 -5.44 -0.16
C TRP A 95 16.14 -6.09 -1.42
N LEU A 96 15.38 -5.96 -2.50
CA LEU A 96 15.88 -6.12 -3.85
C LEU A 96 15.92 -4.74 -4.50
N ASP A 97 17.11 -4.18 -4.60
CA ASP A 97 17.35 -2.94 -5.32
C ASP A 97 17.65 -3.22 -6.79
N MET A 98 17.04 -2.41 -7.65
CA MET A 98 17.16 -2.52 -9.10
C MET A 98 17.35 -1.14 -9.72
N GLU A 99 18.30 -1.04 -10.64
CA GLU A 99 18.41 0.10 -11.56
C GLU A 99 17.56 -0.18 -12.80
N LEU A 100 16.92 0.86 -13.34
CA LEU A 100 16.11 0.77 -14.57
C LEU A 100 16.76 1.65 -15.62
N GLU A 101 17.16 1.06 -16.74
CA GLU A 101 17.64 1.77 -17.90
C GLU A 101 16.49 2.19 -18.82
N ALA A 102 16.77 3.09 -19.76
CA ALA A 102 15.78 3.51 -20.74
C ALA A 102 15.36 2.30 -21.61
N GLY A 103 14.07 1.98 -21.59
CA GLY A 103 13.50 0.82 -22.28
C GLY A 103 13.18 -0.36 -21.36
N ASP A 104 13.69 -0.37 -20.12
CA ASP A 104 13.37 -1.41 -19.15
C ASP A 104 11.91 -1.32 -18.68
N ILE A 105 11.31 -2.49 -18.46
CA ILE A 105 9.95 -2.62 -17.93
C ILE A 105 9.99 -3.44 -16.65
N GLN A 106 9.59 -2.82 -15.54
CA GLN A 106 9.38 -3.50 -14.27
C GLN A 106 7.91 -3.93 -14.14
N LEU A 107 7.67 -5.25 -14.16
CA LEU A 107 6.37 -5.85 -13.87
C LEU A 107 6.41 -6.51 -12.49
N ILE A 108 5.50 -6.09 -11.60
CA ILE A 108 5.37 -6.65 -10.26
C ILE A 108 3.91 -7.00 -9.96
N SER A 109 3.71 -7.94 -9.04
CA SER A 109 2.40 -8.17 -8.47
C SER A 109 2.23 -7.33 -7.20
N ASN A 110 1.38 -6.31 -7.27
CA ASN A 110 1.06 -5.45 -6.12
C ASN A 110 0.46 -6.20 -4.92
N HIS A 111 0.06 -7.46 -5.08
CA HIS A 111 -0.48 -8.27 -3.99
C HIS A 111 0.59 -8.92 -3.12
N ILE A 112 1.82 -9.06 -3.61
CA ILE A 112 2.90 -9.78 -2.89
C ILE A 112 4.25 -9.05 -2.92
N VAL A 113 4.36 -7.95 -3.68
CA VAL A 113 5.54 -7.11 -3.77
C VAL A 113 5.20 -5.71 -3.29
N LEU A 114 5.87 -5.28 -2.23
CA LEU A 114 5.94 -3.89 -1.82
C LEU A 114 7.07 -3.22 -2.58
N HIS A 115 6.87 -1.96 -2.94
CA HIS A 115 7.82 -1.24 -3.78
C HIS A 115 7.90 0.22 -3.35
N SER A 116 9.11 0.75 -3.42
CA SER A 116 9.40 2.15 -3.15
C SER A 116 10.47 2.66 -4.11
N ARG A 117 10.80 3.94 -3.95
CA ARG A 117 11.85 4.60 -4.69
C ARG A 117 12.89 5.11 -3.70
N THR A 118 14.16 4.89 -4.02
CA THR A 118 15.28 5.51 -3.31
C THR A 118 15.30 7.02 -3.52
N ALA A 119 15.98 7.75 -2.64
CA ALA A 119 16.25 9.16 -2.86
C ALA A 119 17.04 9.33 -4.18
N PHE A 120 16.78 10.42 -4.89
CA PHE A 120 17.50 10.79 -6.11
C PHE A 120 17.60 12.32 -6.12
N GLU A 121 18.67 12.82 -6.73
CA GLU A 121 18.89 14.25 -6.92
C GLU A 121 18.36 14.64 -8.31
N ASP A 122 17.55 15.70 -8.34
CA ASP A 122 17.15 16.34 -9.60
C ASP A 122 18.30 17.21 -10.11
N TYR A 123 18.43 17.34 -11.44
CA TYR A 123 19.43 18.23 -12.04
C TYR A 123 19.15 19.69 -11.69
N SER A 124 20.21 20.49 -11.55
CA SER A 124 20.11 21.94 -11.44
C SER A 124 19.53 22.54 -12.72
N LYS A 125 19.04 23.78 -12.63
CA LYS A 125 18.51 24.49 -13.80
C LYS A 125 19.59 24.69 -14.87
N GLU A 126 20.82 25.00 -14.45
CA GLU A 126 21.97 25.16 -15.33
C GLU A 126 22.36 23.84 -16.00
N GLU A 127 22.26 22.72 -15.28
CA GLU A 127 22.52 21.38 -15.81
C GLU A 127 21.44 20.95 -16.82
N ASP A 128 20.16 21.21 -16.52
CA ASP A 128 19.04 20.97 -17.44
C ASP A 128 19.19 21.76 -18.75
N GLU A 129 19.64 23.02 -18.67
CA GLU A 129 19.88 23.89 -19.84
C GLU A 129 21.09 23.44 -20.68
N ALA A 130 22.14 22.91 -20.02
CA ALA A 130 23.36 22.45 -20.69
C ALA A 130 23.27 21.03 -21.27
N LEU A 131 22.54 20.12 -20.62
CA LEU A 131 22.47 18.69 -20.99
C LEU A 131 21.24 18.35 -21.83
N GLY A 132 20.24 19.24 -21.91
CA GLY A 132 18.96 19.00 -22.55
C GLY A 132 18.04 18.09 -21.72
N MET A 133 16.74 18.06 -22.04
CA MET A 133 15.74 17.28 -21.29
C MET A 133 15.97 15.75 -21.32
N ASP A 134 16.85 15.25 -22.18
CA ASP A 134 17.11 13.81 -22.42
C ASP A 134 17.73 13.07 -21.22
N ARG A 135 18.21 13.78 -20.19
CA ARG A 135 18.74 13.16 -18.96
C ARG A 135 17.74 13.10 -17.80
N ARG A 136 16.54 13.67 -17.94
CA ARG A 136 15.53 13.58 -16.88
C ARG A 136 14.94 12.17 -16.80
N ARG A 137 14.73 11.67 -15.57
CA ARG A 137 14.06 10.39 -15.37
C ARG A 137 12.57 10.50 -15.72
N HIS A 138 12.18 9.96 -16.87
CA HIS A 138 10.78 9.85 -17.28
C HIS A 138 10.30 8.40 -17.18
N LEU A 139 9.30 8.14 -16.32
CA LEU A 139 8.71 6.81 -16.13
C LEU A 139 7.22 6.83 -16.45
N LEU A 140 6.76 5.85 -17.21
CA LEU A 140 5.35 5.57 -17.41
C LEU A 140 4.91 4.47 -16.44
N ARG A 141 3.74 4.65 -15.83
CA ARG A 141 3.18 3.68 -14.88
C ARG A 141 1.83 3.17 -15.38
N LEU A 142 1.71 1.86 -15.48
CA LEU A 142 0.49 1.16 -15.91
C LEU A 142 -0.01 0.23 -14.80
N TRP A 143 -1.32 0.19 -14.60
CA TRP A 143 -1.98 -0.76 -13.71
C TRP A 143 -2.71 -1.80 -14.57
N LEU A 144 -2.31 -3.06 -14.41
CA LEU A 144 -2.90 -4.19 -15.12
C LEU A 144 -3.72 -5.01 -14.14
N SER A 145 -4.93 -5.40 -14.56
CA SER A 145 -5.75 -6.38 -13.85
C SER A 145 -5.99 -7.55 -14.79
N THR A 146 -5.71 -8.77 -14.33
CA THR A 146 -6.14 -9.97 -15.04
C THR A 146 -7.60 -10.23 -14.70
N GLU A 147 -8.38 -10.72 -15.67
CA GLU A 147 -9.74 -11.17 -15.35
C GLU A 147 -9.68 -12.29 -14.30
N PRO A 148 -10.47 -12.20 -13.21
CA PRO A 148 -10.55 -13.28 -12.25
C PRO A 148 -11.13 -14.52 -12.93
N ALA A 149 -10.72 -15.70 -12.48
CA ALA A 149 -11.38 -16.93 -12.88
C ALA A 149 -12.88 -16.82 -12.57
N ASP A 150 -13.73 -17.11 -13.55
CA ASP A 150 -15.17 -16.87 -13.45
C ASP A 150 -15.87 -17.87 -12.52
N LYS A 151 -15.69 -17.67 -11.22
CA LYS A 151 -16.26 -18.50 -10.15
C LYS A 151 -17.32 -17.69 -9.41
N ILE A 152 -18.47 -18.31 -9.16
CA ILE A 152 -19.59 -17.70 -8.40
C ILE A 152 -19.12 -17.16 -7.05
N SER A 153 -18.25 -17.90 -6.34
CA SER A 153 -17.70 -17.46 -5.06
C SER A 153 -16.90 -16.15 -5.15
N GLN A 154 -16.17 -15.93 -6.25
CA GLN A 154 -15.41 -14.69 -6.47
C GLN A 154 -16.34 -13.54 -6.84
N ARG A 155 -17.41 -13.79 -7.60
CA ARG A 155 -18.44 -12.79 -7.89
C ARG A 155 -19.13 -12.32 -6.61
N ILE A 156 -19.53 -13.25 -5.74
CA ILE A 156 -20.14 -12.93 -4.45
C ILE A 156 -19.17 -12.10 -3.60
N LEU A 157 -17.91 -12.52 -3.48
CA LEU A 157 -16.91 -11.79 -2.70
C LEU A 157 -16.66 -10.37 -3.23
N LYS A 158 -16.68 -10.19 -4.56
CA LYS A 158 -16.52 -8.88 -5.19
C LYS A 158 -17.69 -7.96 -4.86
N GLU A 159 -18.92 -8.46 -4.96
CA GLU A 159 -20.12 -7.67 -4.65
C GLU A 159 -20.23 -7.36 -3.15
N THR A 160 -19.90 -8.30 -2.26
CA THR A 160 -19.86 -8.01 -0.82
C THR A 160 -18.80 -6.97 -0.47
N SER A 161 -17.60 -7.05 -1.07
CA SER A 161 -16.55 -6.04 -0.89
C SER A 161 -16.99 -4.66 -1.38
N ARG A 162 -17.69 -4.59 -2.52
CA ARG A 162 -18.26 -3.33 -3.06
C ARG A 162 -19.27 -2.72 -2.11
N LEU A 163 -20.19 -3.53 -1.57
CA LEU A 163 -21.18 -3.07 -0.61
C LEU A 163 -20.53 -2.58 0.68
N GLN A 164 -19.49 -3.25 1.17
CA GLN A 164 -18.72 -2.80 2.35
C GLN A 164 -18.05 -1.45 2.11
N VAL A 165 -17.37 -1.28 0.97
CA VAL A 165 -16.74 0.00 0.61
C VAL A 165 -17.79 1.11 0.50
N LEU A 166 -18.92 0.84 -0.15
CA LEU A 166 -20.01 1.80 -0.30
C LEU A 166 -20.60 2.19 1.06
N PHE A 167 -20.83 1.21 1.95
CA PHE A 167 -21.29 1.44 3.31
C PHE A 167 -20.34 2.37 4.08
N TRP A 168 -19.03 2.08 4.06
CA TRP A 168 -18.05 2.92 4.75
C TRP A 168 -17.94 4.33 4.16
N PHE A 169 -18.06 4.45 2.84
CA PHE A 169 -18.07 5.74 2.16
C PHE A 169 -19.28 6.60 2.58
N LEU A 170 -20.48 6.01 2.59
CA LEU A 170 -21.71 6.67 3.04
C LEU A 170 -21.63 7.03 4.53
N HIS A 171 -21.16 6.11 5.37
CA HIS A 171 -21.00 6.32 6.80
C HIS A 171 -20.04 7.48 7.11
N SER A 172 -18.89 7.54 6.41
CA SER A 172 -17.92 8.64 6.53
C SER A 172 -18.55 9.99 6.17
N LYS A 173 -19.29 10.07 5.06
CA LYS A 173 -19.96 11.32 4.66
C LYS A 173 -21.01 11.78 5.66
N LEU A 174 -21.80 10.85 6.20
CA LEU A 174 -22.83 11.19 7.20
C LEU A 174 -22.22 11.70 8.50
N ARG A 175 -21.08 11.15 8.94
CA ARG A 175 -20.36 11.61 10.14
C ARG A 175 -19.76 13.02 9.99
N ASN A 176 -19.56 13.50 8.77
CA ASN A 176 -19.07 14.86 8.53
C ASN A 176 -20.21 15.90 8.40
N ILE A 177 -21.48 15.47 8.38
CA ILE A 177 -22.65 16.35 8.26
C ILE A 177 -23.30 16.63 9.63
N PHE A 178 -23.13 15.74 10.60
CA PHE A 178 -23.65 15.83 11.98
C PHE A 178 -22.52 15.87 12.99
#